data_AF-A0A9P8FB31-F1
#
_entry.id   AF-A0A9P8FB31-F1
#
_cell.length_a   1.000
_cell.length_b   1.000
_cell.length_c   1.000
_cell.angle_alpha   90.00
_cell.angle_beta   90.00
_cell.angle_gamma   90.00
#
_symmetry.space_group_name_H-M   'P 1'
#
loop_
_entity.id
_entity.type
_entity.pdbx_description
1 polymer ?
#
loop_
_entity_poly.entity_id
_entity_poly.type
_entity_poly.pdbx_seq_one_letter_code
_entity_poly.pdbx_strand_id
1 'polypeptide(L)'
;MSSSIPACCICSSLLDTIDSKTEKPTIAARHLTCCSRPVCQRCLAKNPRYNSYCPYCQISTDPQSTLPQGLRDPPPYNDTQDPALPVSEKDHDAPPAYSSHEPLQHPPEKTLENAPDVLHFLTPVDTALSLSLAYGVPLHALRKANNVFADHLIQGRRTIIIPGEYYKGPSLSPRPVEGEEEELRKSKLRRFMVTCKVSEYDVAQLYLEQHGYELDAAVEAYQDDEKWERDHPLQDNGKGKMSARTVGKRRYVGSA
;
A
#
# COMPACT_ATOMS: atom_id res chain seq x y z
N MET A 1 -40.00 -19.98 2.64
CA MET A 1 -38.90 -20.26 1.68
C MET A 1 -39.18 -19.41 0.44
N SER A 2 -38.49 -18.29 0.27
CA SER A 2 -38.70 -17.43 -0.89
C SER A 2 -38.06 -18.09 -2.12
N SER A 3 -38.87 -18.74 -2.94
CA SER A 3 -38.43 -19.29 -4.23
C SER A 3 -38.07 -18.13 -5.16
N SER A 4 -36.78 -17.78 -5.22
CA SER A 4 -36.28 -16.79 -6.18
C SER A 4 -36.41 -17.36 -7.59
N ILE A 5 -37.28 -16.77 -8.41
CA ILE A 5 -37.45 -17.15 -9.81
C ILE A 5 -36.14 -16.80 -10.55
N PRO A 6 -35.49 -17.75 -11.23
CA PRO A 6 -34.25 -17.49 -11.94
C PRO A 6 -34.51 -16.58 -13.16
N ALA A 7 -33.65 -15.60 -13.39
CA ALA A 7 -33.75 -14.68 -14.53
C ALA A 7 -32.65 -14.96 -15.56
N CYS A 8 -32.97 -14.81 -16.85
CA CYS A 8 -32.00 -14.94 -17.93
C CYS A 8 -30.90 -13.89 -17.78
N CYS A 9 -29.64 -14.32 -17.81
CA CYS A 9 -28.51 -13.43 -17.60
C CYS A 9 -28.33 -12.40 -18.73
N ILE A 10 -28.82 -12.62 -19.95
CA ILE A 10 -28.64 -11.67 -21.06
C ILE A 10 -29.75 -10.62 -21.15
N CYS A 11 -31.02 -11.04 -21.07
CA CYS A 11 -32.17 -10.13 -21.21
C CYS A 11 -32.84 -9.77 -19.89
N SER A 12 -32.41 -10.34 -18.77
CA SER A 12 -32.99 -10.16 -17.44
C SER A 12 -34.47 -10.59 -17.32
N SER A 13 -35.04 -11.27 -18.32
CA SER A 13 -36.39 -11.84 -18.26
C SER A 13 -36.46 -12.98 -17.25
N LEU A 14 -37.51 -13.00 -16.42
CA LEU A 14 -37.80 -14.09 -15.49
C LEU A 14 -38.13 -15.37 -16.26
N LEU A 15 -37.44 -16.46 -15.94
CA LEU A 15 -37.69 -17.78 -16.51
C LEU A 15 -38.99 -18.32 -15.88
N ASP A 16 -39.75 -19.11 -16.65
CA ASP A 16 -41.10 -19.61 -16.30
C ASP A 16 -42.22 -18.56 -16.34
N THR A 17 -41.97 -17.39 -16.96
CA THR A 17 -43.03 -16.42 -17.32
C THR A 17 -43.32 -16.43 -18.81
N ILE A 18 -44.59 -16.19 -19.18
CA ILE A 18 -45.01 -16.07 -20.58
C ILE A 18 -44.53 -14.71 -21.10
N ASP A 19 -43.75 -14.71 -22.17
CA ASP A 19 -43.28 -13.47 -22.80
C ASP A 19 -44.44 -12.79 -23.53
N SER A 20 -44.78 -11.57 -23.13
CA SER A 20 -45.89 -10.80 -23.71
C SER A 20 -45.75 -10.55 -25.22
N LYS A 21 -44.54 -10.69 -25.78
CA LYS A 21 -44.30 -10.46 -27.22
C LYS A 21 -44.42 -11.71 -28.08
N THR A 22 -44.28 -12.90 -27.50
CA THR A 22 -44.25 -14.14 -28.28
C THR A 22 -45.29 -15.15 -27.82
N GLU A 23 -46.02 -14.86 -26.73
CA GLU A 23 -47.01 -15.73 -26.08
C GLU A 23 -46.47 -17.13 -25.71
N LYS A 24 -45.14 -17.31 -25.82
CA LYS A 24 -44.44 -18.56 -25.53
C LYS A 24 -43.81 -18.47 -24.14
N PRO A 25 -43.74 -19.59 -23.40
CA PRO A 25 -43.07 -19.62 -22.11
C PRO A 25 -41.57 -19.34 -22.27
N THR A 26 -41.03 -18.46 -21.41
CA THR A 26 -39.59 -18.14 -21.37
C THR A 26 -38.85 -19.24 -20.60
N ILE A 27 -38.40 -20.27 -21.31
CA ILE A 27 -37.73 -21.44 -20.71
C ILE A 27 -36.21 -21.23 -20.71
N ALA A 28 -35.55 -21.74 -19.66
CA ALA A 28 -34.10 -21.84 -19.58
C ALA A 28 -33.57 -22.83 -20.63
N ALA A 29 -32.76 -22.37 -21.58
CA ALA A 29 -32.20 -23.23 -22.63
C ALA A 29 -30.84 -23.81 -22.26
N ARG A 30 -30.04 -23.04 -21.52
CA ARG A 30 -28.68 -23.43 -21.12
C ARG A 30 -28.33 -22.80 -19.78
N HIS A 31 -27.62 -23.55 -18.94
CA HIS A 31 -26.91 -23.02 -17.78
C HIS A 31 -25.42 -22.97 -18.09
N LEU A 32 -24.78 -21.82 -17.84
CA LEU A 32 -23.36 -21.63 -18.11
C LEU A 32 -22.52 -22.39 -17.08
N THR A 33 -21.54 -23.18 -17.51
CA THR A 33 -20.74 -24.03 -16.60
C THR A 33 -19.86 -23.26 -15.64
N CYS A 34 -19.42 -22.04 -16.00
CA CYS A 34 -18.51 -21.24 -15.19
C CYS A 34 -19.18 -20.52 -14.00
N CYS A 35 -20.46 -20.17 -14.11
CA CYS A 35 -21.14 -19.34 -13.10
C CYS A 35 -22.59 -19.76 -12.83
N SER A 36 -23.01 -20.92 -13.36
CA SER A 36 -24.36 -21.50 -13.25
C SER A 36 -25.52 -20.58 -13.63
N ARG A 37 -25.26 -19.43 -14.27
CA ARG A 37 -26.28 -18.48 -14.71
C ARG A 37 -27.07 -19.03 -15.91
N PRO A 38 -28.40 -18.90 -15.92
CA PRO A 38 -29.23 -19.39 -17.01
C PRO A 38 -29.32 -18.40 -18.18
N VAL A 39 -29.40 -18.94 -19.39
CA VAL A 39 -29.67 -18.23 -20.64
C VAL A 39 -31.00 -18.75 -21.21
N CYS A 40 -31.95 -17.85 -21.51
CA CYS A 40 -33.22 -18.23 -22.12
C CYS A 40 -33.07 -18.65 -23.59
N GLN A 41 -34.02 -19.44 -24.08
CA GLN A 41 -34.04 -19.93 -25.47
C GLN A 41 -34.02 -18.79 -26.50
N ARG A 42 -34.67 -17.66 -26.20
CA ARG A 42 -34.71 -16.51 -27.10
C ARG A 42 -33.33 -15.87 -27.29
N CYS A 43 -32.58 -15.69 -26.19
CA CYS A 43 -31.24 -15.13 -26.27
C CYS A 43 -30.27 -16.08 -26.98
N LEU A 44 -30.40 -17.38 -26.72
CA LEU A 44 -29.60 -18.41 -27.38
C LEU A 44 -29.88 -18.47 -28.89
N ALA A 45 -31.15 -18.43 -29.29
CA ALA A 45 -31.55 -18.44 -30.70
C ALA A 45 -31.15 -17.15 -31.43
N LYS A 46 -31.16 -15.99 -30.75
CA LYS A 46 -30.74 -14.72 -31.34
C LYS A 46 -29.24 -14.69 -31.64
N ASN A 47 -28.42 -15.26 -30.77
CA ASN A 47 -26.97 -15.32 -30.94
C ASN A 47 -26.44 -16.69 -30.49
N PRO A 48 -26.07 -17.58 -31.43
CA PRO A 48 -25.60 -18.93 -31.10
C PRO A 48 -24.26 -18.93 -30.34
N ARG A 49 -23.52 -17.81 -30.33
CA ARG A 49 -22.29 -17.63 -29.55
C ARG A 49 -22.50 -17.90 -28.05
N TYR A 50 -23.69 -17.66 -27.50
CA TYR A 50 -23.97 -17.99 -26.10
C TYR A 50 -24.00 -19.49 -25.81
N ASN A 51 -23.89 -20.35 -26.83
CA ASN A 51 -23.76 -21.81 -26.68
C ASN A 51 -22.32 -22.26 -26.39
N SER A 52 -21.32 -21.42 -26.66
CA SER A 52 -19.92 -21.69 -26.35
C SER A 52 -19.25 -20.57 -25.54
N TYR A 53 -19.92 -19.45 -25.28
CA TYR A 53 -19.31 -18.31 -24.59
C TYR A 53 -20.18 -17.73 -23.48
N CYS A 54 -19.57 -17.47 -22.32
CA CYS A 54 -20.20 -16.77 -21.20
C CYS A 54 -19.86 -15.26 -21.26
N PRO A 55 -20.84 -14.34 -21.43
CA PRO A 55 -20.57 -12.90 -21.46
C PRO A 55 -20.20 -12.30 -20.10
N TYR A 56 -20.58 -12.95 -19.00
CA TYR A 56 -20.31 -12.45 -17.64
C TYR A 56 -18.88 -12.73 -17.20
N CYS A 57 -18.45 -13.98 -17.35
CA CYS A 57 -17.09 -14.39 -17.00
C CYS A 57 -16.12 -14.21 -18.18
N GLN A 58 -16.62 -13.94 -19.38
CA GLN A 58 -15.85 -13.85 -20.63
C GLN A 58 -15.06 -15.12 -20.96
N ILE A 59 -15.58 -16.28 -20.56
CA ILE A 59 -14.96 -17.60 -20.73
C ILE A 59 -15.60 -18.33 -21.92
N SER A 60 -14.76 -18.88 -22.79
CA SER A 60 -15.15 -19.83 -23.84
C SER A 60 -15.16 -21.26 -23.27
N THR A 61 -16.21 -22.02 -23.56
CA THR A 61 -16.34 -23.44 -23.22
C THR A 61 -16.25 -24.31 -24.47
N ASP A 62 -15.66 -23.77 -25.55
CA ASP A 62 -15.50 -24.48 -26.81
C ASP A 62 -14.38 -25.53 -26.70
N PRO A 63 -14.65 -26.82 -26.90
CA PRO A 63 -13.63 -27.86 -26.88
C PRO A 63 -12.61 -27.77 -28.03
N GLN A 64 -12.86 -26.95 -29.07
CA GLN A 64 -11.89 -26.68 -30.14
C GLN A 64 -10.90 -25.54 -29.83
N SER A 65 -11.03 -24.87 -28.68
CA SER A 65 -10.02 -23.89 -28.26
C SER A 65 -8.74 -24.61 -27.84
N THR A 66 -7.62 -24.23 -28.42
CA THR A 66 -6.27 -24.72 -28.09
C THR A 66 -5.77 -24.23 -26.72
N LEU A 67 -6.59 -23.45 -26.00
CA LEU A 67 -6.25 -22.88 -24.71
C LEU A 67 -6.87 -23.70 -23.57
N PRO A 68 -6.16 -23.86 -22.44
CA PRO A 68 -6.71 -24.51 -21.26
C PRO A 68 -7.99 -23.78 -20.80
N GLN A 69 -9.01 -24.58 -20.50
CA GLN A 69 -10.37 -24.15 -20.18
C GLN A 69 -10.38 -23.05 -19.12
N GLY A 70 -10.78 -21.83 -19.51
CA GLY A 70 -10.79 -20.64 -18.63
C GLY A 70 -10.02 -19.44 -19.17
N LEU A 71 -9.21 -19.59 -20.23
CA LEU A 71 -8.52 -18.47 -20.88
C LEU A 71 -9.31 -17.91 -22.08
N ARG A 72 -9.11 -16.62 -22.34
CA ARG A 72 -9.75 -15.86 -23.41
C ARG A 72 -9.16 -16.27 -24.75
N ASP A 73 -10.01 -16.62 -25.71
CA ASP A 73 -9.57 -16.78 -27.10
C ASP A 73 -9.12 -15.41 -27.64
N PRO A 74 -7.89 -15.28 -28.17
CA PRO A 74 -7.48 -14.05 -28.83
C PRO A 74 -8.38 -13.79 -30.05
N PRO A 75 -8.63 -12.51 -30.40
CA PRO A 75 -9.33 -12.18 -31.64
C PRO A 75 -8.64 -12.89 -32.82
N PRO A 76 -9.40 -13.45 -33.79
CA PRO A 76 -8.81 -14.12 -34.93
C PRO A 76 -8.02 -13.10 -35.75
N TYR A 77 -6.70 -13.21 -35.71
CA TYR A 77 -5.84 -12.53 -36.67
C TYR A 77 -5.87 -13.40 -37.94
N ASN A 78 -6.33 -12.84 -39.05
CA ASN A 78 -6.36 -13.54 -40.34
C ASN A 78 -4.93 -13.78 -40.82
N ASP A 79 -4.37 -14.95 -40.51
CA ASP A 79 -3.22 -15.51 -41.22
C ASP A 79 -3.73 -16.30 -42.43
N THR A 80 -3.98 -15.61 -43.53
CA THR A 80 -4.09 -16.26 -44.86
C THR A 80 -4.00 -15.19 -45.95
N GLN A 81 -2.79 -15.02 -46.49
CA GLN A 81 -2.62 -14.42 -47.81
C GLN A 81 -1.63 -15.30 -48.59
N ASP A 82 -2.20 -16.17 -49.43
CA ASP A 82 -1.49 -16.79 -50.55
C ASP A 82 -1.14 -15.73 -51.62
N PRO A 83 -0.03 -15.90 -52.37
CA PRO A 83 0.46 -14.90 -53.31
C PRO A 83 0.01 -15.18 -54.76
N ALA A 84 -0.80 -14.31 -55.35
CA ALA A 84 -1.00 -14.29 -56.81
C ALA A 84 -1.50 -12.93 -57.35
N LEU A 85 -0.53 -12.08 -57.76
CA LEU A 85 -0.54 -11.09 -58.87
C LEU A 85 -1.61 -9.95 -58.92
N PRO A 86 -1.45 -8.86 -59.71
CA PRO A 86 -0.28 -8.24 -60.33
C PRO A 86 -0.10 -6.73 -59.96
N VAL A 87 1.07 -6.20 -60.32
CA VAL A 87 1.50 -4.79 -60.23
C VAL A 87 0.60 -3.85 -61.04
N SER A 88 0.17 -2.73 -60.45
CA SER A 88 -0.12 -1.50 -61.20
C SER A 88 0.00 -0.25 -60.30
N GLU A 89 1.12 0.44 -60.55
CA GLU A 89 1.51 1.82 -60.31
C GLU A 89 0.53 2.80 -59.66
N LYS A 90 0.92 3.31 -58.48
CA LYS A 90 1.03 4.74 -58.14
C LYS A 90 1.64 4.88 -56.73
N ASP A 91 2.90 5.31 -56.69
CA ASP A 91 3.64 5.64 -55.48
C ASP A 91 2.98 6.80 -54.73
N HIS A 92 2.23 6.51 -53.66
CA HIS A 92 1.97 7.37 -52.51
C HIS A 92 1.35 6.54 -51.37
N ASP A 93 2.13 5.69 -50.72
CA ASP A 93 2.02 5.37 -49.27
C ASP A 93 3.07 4.32 -48.90
N ALA A 94 4.30 4.75 -48.65
CA ALA A 94 5.20 3.92 -47.87
C ALA A 94 4.72 4.04 -46.41
N PRO A 95 4.40 2.94 -45.70
CA PRO A 95 4.21 3.02 -44.26
C PRO A 95 5.48 3.64 -43.65
N PRO A 96 5.35 4.47 -42.60
CA PRO A 96 6.52 5.10 -42.00
C PRO A 96 7.55 4.02 -41.70
N ALA A 97 8.78 4.24 -42.16
CA ALA A 97 9.89 3.36 -41.84
C ALA A 97 9.87 3.14 -40.33
N TYR A 98 9.82 1.87 -39.90
CA TYR A 98 9.98 1.52 -38.51
C TYR A 98 11.35 2.05 -38.11
N SER A 99 11.36 3.23 -37.48
CA SER A 99 12.57 3.84 -36.99
C SER A 99 13.29 2.78 -36.19
N SER A 100 14.48 2.40 -36.66
CA SER A 100 15.54 1.87 -35.84
C SER A 100 15.39 2.48 -34.46
N HIS A 101 15.13 1.67 -33.43
CA HIS A 101 14.93 2.13 -32.06
C HIS A 101 16.01 3.16 -31.73
N GLU A 102 15.62 4.42 -31.86
CA GLU A 102 16.39 5.56 -31.42
C GLU A 102 16.43 5.36 -29.92
N PRO A 103 17.61 5.16 -29.30
CA PRO A 103 17.68 5.01 -27.86
C PRO A 103 16.96 6.23 -27.30
N LEU A 104 15.84 5.99 -26.61
CA LEU A 104 15.00 7.03 -26.03
C LEU A 104 15.92 8.07 -25.41
N GLN A 105 16.00 9.23 -26.06
CA GLN A 105 16.74 10.35 -25.53
C GLN A 105 16.18 10.59 -24.14
N HIS A 106 16.99 10.26 -23.14
CA HIS A 106 16.84 10.70 -21.77
C HIS A 106 16.40 12.17 -21.85
N PRO A 107 15.27 12.57 -21.24
CA PRO A 107 14.87 13.96 -21.28
C PRO A 107 16.07 14.80 -20.82
N PRO A 108 16.33 15.94 -21.49
CA PRO A 108 17.52 16.72 -21.23
C PRO A 108 17.61 16.94 -19.73
N GLU A 109 18.79 16.63 -19.16
CA GLU A 109 19.23 17.04 -17.84
C GLU A 109 19.19 18.58 -17.82
N LYS A 110 17.98 19.13 -17.75
CA LYS A 110 17.76 20.49 -17.33
C LYS A 110 18.35 20.51 -15.95
N THR A 111 19.37 21.34 -15.80
CA THR A 111 19.94 21.80 -14.56
C THR A 111 18.77 22.24 -13.68
N LEU A 112 18.21 21.31 -12.92
CA LEU A 112 17.05 21.55 -12.07
C LEU A 112 17.62 22.25 -10.86
N GLU A 113 17.38 23.55 -10.77
CA GLU A 113 17.49 24.27 -9.52
C GLU A 113 16.80 23.42 -8.44
N ASN A 114 17.60 22.91 -7.50
CA ASN A 114 17.14 22.00 -6.44
C ASN A 114 16.03 22.70 -5.67
N ALA A 115 14.79 22.40 -6.02
CA ALA A 115 13.67 22.78 -5.18
C ALA A 115 13.85 22.08 -3.83
N PRO A 116 13.51 22.74 -2.71
CA PRO A 116 13.73 22.16 -1.40
C PRO A 116 12.95 20.85 -1.28
N ASP A 117 13.65 19.80 -0.84
CA ASP A 117 13.03 18.51 -0.56
C ASP A 117 11.95 18.66 0.51
N VAL A 118 10.80 18.00 0.27
CA VAL A 118 9.64 18.07 1.16
C VAL A 118 9.62 16.84 2.06
N LEU A 119 9.47 17.05 3.36
CA LEU A 119 9.38 15.96 4.33
C LEU A 119 7.92 15.58 4.57
N HIS A 120 7.60 14.28 4.42
CA HIS A 120 6.27 13.71 4.70
C HIS A 120 6.32 12.79 5.91
N PHE A 121 5.40 13.02 6.85
CA PHE A 121 5.21 12.16 8.03
C PHE A 121 4.32 10.98 7.66
N LEU A 122 4.85 9.78 7.91
CA LEU A 122 4.23 8.54 7.52
C LEU A 122 3.09 8.16 8.47
N THR A 123 1.97 7.76 7.89
CA THR A 123 0.86 7.10 8.59
C THR A 123 0.96 5.59 8.40
N PRO A 124 0.33 4.77 9.26
CA PRO A 124 0.33 3.31 9.09
C PRO A 124 -0.35 2.83 7.80
N VAL A 125 -1.09 3.71 7.11
CA VAL A 125 -1.77 3.44 5.83
C VAL A 125 -0.88 3.80 4.62
N ASP A 126 0.20 4.55 4.84
CA ASP A 126 1.08 4.99 3.75
C ASP A 126 1.92 3.84 3.18
N THR A 127 1.99 3.81 1.85
CA THR A 127 2.77 2.86 1.04
C THR A 127 3.56 3.63 -0.01
N ALA A 128 4.60 3.02 -0.60
CA ALA A 128 5.37 3.66 -1.67
C ALA A 128 4.47 4.13 -2.82
N LEU A 129 3.46 3.31 -3.16
CA LEU A 129 2.51 3.58 -4.23
C LEU A 129 1.55 4.72 -3.86
N SER A 130 0.97 4.70 -2.65
CA SER A 130 0.05 5.77 -2.23
C SER A 130 0.75 7.13 -2.20
N LEU A 131 2.00 7.18 -1.75
CA LEU A 131 2.82 8.40 -1.73
C LEU A 131 3.20 8.86 -3.14
N SER A 132 3.59 7.92 -4.02
CA SER A 132 3.88 8.20 -5.42
C SER A 132 2.69 8.87 -6.13
N LEU A 133 1.47 8.37 -5.87
CA LEU A 133 0.24 8.92 -6.43
C LEU A 133 -0.15 10.25 -5.79
N ALA A 134 -0.03 10.39 -4.48
CA ALA A 134 -0.39 11.61 -3.76
C ALA A 134 0.49 12.81 -4.16
N TYR A 135 1.79 12.57 -4.36
CA TYR A 135 2.77 13.60 -4.67
C TYR A 135 3.16 13.68 -6.16
N GLY A 136 2.65 12.77 -7.00
CA GLY A 136 3.00 12.73 -8.42
C GLY A 136 4.47 12.38 -8.71
N VAL A 137 5.15 11.70 -7.79
CA VAL A 137 6.57 11.34 -7.91
C VAL A 137 6.71 9.90 -8.40
N PRO A 138 7.58 9.58 -9.37
CA PRO A 138 7.75 8.21 -9.81
C PRO A 138 8.35 7.31 -8.71
N LEU A 139 7.83 6.10 -8.57
CA LEU A 139 8.20 5.11 -7.55
C LEU A 139 9.73 4.90 -7.42
N HIS A 140 10.43 4.79 -8.54
CA HIS A 140 11.87 4.54 -8.54
C HIS A 140 12.67 5.72 -7.97
N ALA A 141 12.26 6.97 -8.25
CA ALA A 141 12.92 8.16 -7.71
C ALA A 141 12.66 8.30 -6.21
N LEU A 142 11.42 8.06 -5.77
CA LEU A 142 11.05 8.08 -4.35
C LEU A 142 11.84 7.03 -3.55
N ARG A 143 11.96 5.81 -4.09
CA ARG A 143 12.73 4.71 -3.49
C ARG A 143 14.23 5.01 -3.45
N LYS A 144 14.79 5.59 -4.52
CA LYS A 144 16.20 5.99 -4.63
C LYS A 144 16.55 7.10 -3.63
N ALA A 145 15.73 8.15 -3.54
CA ALA A 145 15.97 9.26 -2.62
C ALA A 145 15.96 8.85 -1.14
N ASN A 146 15.21 7.80 -0.81
CA ASN A 146 15.06 7.34 0.57
C ASN A 146 15.79 6.03 0.87
N ASN A 147 16.48 5.42 -0.08
CA ASN A 147 17.08 4.09 0.05
C ASN A 147 16.08 3.04 0.61
N VAL A 148 14.88 2.98 0.01
CA VAL A 148 13.81 2.05 0.43
C VAL A 148 13.39 1.21 -0.76
N PHE A 149 13.57 -0.11 -0.68
CA PHE A 149 13.28 -1.01 -1.81
C PHE A 149 11.96 -1.75 -1.68
N ALA A 150 11.40 -1.82 -0.47
CA ALA A 150 10.18 -2.55 -0.17
C ALA A 150 9.23 -1.72 0.70
N ASP A 151 7.93 -1.98 0.56
CA ASP A 151 6.90 -1.14 1.17
C ASP A 151 6.86 -1.29 2.71
N HIS A 152 7.20 -2.47 3.25
CA HIS A 152 7.30 -2.69 4.69
C HIS A 152 8.43 -1.89 5.35
N LEU A 153 9.49 -1.53 4.60
CA LEU A 153 10.59 -0.72 5.12
C LEU A 153 10.20 0.75 5.26
N ILE A 154 9.16 1.19 4.54
CA ILE A 154 8.60 2.54 4.69
C ILE A 154 7.91 2.65 6.04
N GLN A 155 7.11 1.66 6.43
CA GLN A 155 6.38 1.64 7.71
C GLN A 155 7.31 1.63 8.94
N GLY A 156 8.55 1.17 8.80
CA GLY A 156 9.56 1.25 9.85
C GLY A 156 10.11 2.65 10.10
N ARG A 157 9.76 3.63 9.25
CA ARG A 157 10.21 5.01 9.35
C ARG A 157 9.07 5.93 9.78
N ARG A 158 9.44 7.01 10.47
CA ARG A 158 8.49 8.07 10.84
C ARG A 158 8.30 9.08 9.71
N THR A 159 9.34 9.31 8.92
CA THR A 159 9.38 10.36 7.90
C THR A 159 10.01 9.84 6.61
N ILE A 160 9.56 10.38 5.49
CA ILE A 160 10.12 10.12 4.16
C ILE A 160 10.36 11.43 3.43
N ILE A 161 11.42 11.48 2.64
CA ILE A 161 11.79 12.61 1.81
C ILE A 161 11.08 12.49 0.47
N ILE A 162 10.46 13.57 0.03
CA ILE A 162 9.84 13.66 -1.29
C ILE A 162 10.74 14.56 -2.13
N PRO A 163 11.32 14.01 -3.21
CA PRO A 163 12.22 14.77 -4.08
C PRO A 163 11.54 16.03 -4.62
N GLY A 164 12.15 17.18 -4.36
CA GLY A 164 11.69 18.48 -4.87
C GLY A 164 11.73 18.58 -6.40
N GLU A 165 12.49 17.68 -7.05
CA GLU A 165 12.56 17.54 -8.52
C GLU A 165 11.18 17.33 -9.16
N TYR A 166 10.31 16.58 -8.50
CA TYR A 166 9.00 16.18 -9.03
C TYR A 166 7.84 16.89 -8.33
N TYR A 167 8.01 17.28 -7.06
CA TYR A 167 6.95 17.90 -6.27
C TYR A 167 7.38 19.25 -5.67
N LYS A 168 6.64 20.31 -6.02
CA LYS A 168 6.89 21.69 -5.56
C LYS A 168 5.73 22.26 -4.75
N GLY A 169 5.13 21.43 -3.89
CA GLY A 169 3.98 21.80 -3.05
C GLY A 169 4.27 21.68 -1.54
N PRO A 170 3.32 22.05 -0.68
CA PRO A 170 3.42 21.83 0.76
C PRO A 170 3.35 20.34 1.10
N SER A 171 3.82 19.93 2.28
CA SER A 171 3.62 18.55 2.73
C SER A 171 2.13 18.26 2.94
N LEU A 172 1.66 17.14 2.37
CA LEU A 172 0.27 16.67 2.45
C LEU A 172 0.03 15.78 3.68
N SER A 173 1.07 15.52 4.48
CA SER A 173 0.95 14.69 5.68
C SER A 173 0.21 15.42 6.81
N PRO A 174 -0.58 14.70 7.62
CA PRO A 174 -0.94 15.20 8.92
C PRO A 174 0.36 15.43 9.70
N ARG A 175 0.59 16.65 10.17
CA ARG A 175 1.63 16.86 11.19
C ARG A 175 1.29 15.89 12.34
N PRO A 176 2.25 15.12 12.86
CA PRO A 176 1.99 14.21 13.97
C PRO A 176 1.18 14.93 15.05
N VAL A 177 0.08 14.29 15.48
CA VAL A 177 -0.90 14.86 16.43
C VAL A 177 -0.27 15.14 17.79
N GLU A 178 0.85 14.48 18.09
CA GLU A 178 1.71 14.81 19.22
C GLU A 178 2.59 16.00 18.80
N GLY A 179 2.25 17.18 19.33
CA GLY A 179 2.91 18.44 18.97
C GLY A 179 4.44 18.40 19.16
N GLU A 180 5.12 19.41 18.60
CA GLU A 180 6.58 19.57 18.72
C GLU A 180 7.09 19.42 20.16
N GLU A 181 6.28 19.86 21.13
CA GLU A 181 6.57 19.79 22.56
C GLU A 181 6.63 18.35 23.11
N GLU A 182 5.73 17.46 22.69
CA GLU A 182 5.67 16.08 23.17
C GLU A 182 6.82 15.24 22.60
N GLU A 183 7.21 15.47 21.35
CA GLU A 183 8.37 14.82 20.74
C GLU A 183 9.68 15.30 21.37
N LEU A 184 9.78 16.59 21.72
CA LEU A 184 10.90 17.10 22.52
C LEU A 184 10.95 16.43 23.89
N ARG A 185 9.80 16.30 24.58
CA ARG A 185 9.71 15.58 25.86
C ARG A 185 10.17 14.13 25.74
N LYS A 186 9.65 13.37 24.77
CA LYS A 186 10.02 11.96 24.54
C LYS A 186 11.50 11.81 24.14
N SER A 187 12.04 12.76 23.40
CA SER A 187 13.46 12.76 23.02
C SER A 187 14.38 13.06 24.20
N LYS A 188 14.01 14.04 25.04
CA LYS A 188 14.71 14.33 26.30
C LYS A 188 14.67 13.14 27.27
N LEU A 189 13.51 12.50 27.40
CA LEU A 189 13.34 11.29 28.23
C LEU A 189 14.22 10.13 27.75
N ARG A 190 14.21 9.82 26.44
CA ARG A 190 15.11 8.81 25.88
C ARG A 190 16.58 9.15 26.13
N ARG A 191 16.96 10.43 25.97
CA ARG A 191 18.34 10.87 26.20
C ARG A 191 18.73 10.76 27.67
N PHE A 192 17.85 11.11 28.60
CA PHE A 192 18.08 10.91 30.04
C PHE A 192 18.29 9.43 30.38
N MET A 193 17.40 8.55 29.92
CA MET A 193 17.51 7.09 30.15
C MET A 193 18.84 6.53 29.65
N VAL A 194 19.31 6.97 28.48
CA VAL A 194 20.60 6.54 27.91
C VAL A 194 21.79 7.11 28.68
N THR A 195 21.76 8.40 29.03
CA THR A 195 22.86 9.08 29.73
C THR A 195 23.03 8.55 31.15
N CYS A 196 21.94 8.43 31.91
CA CYS A 196 21.94 7.96 33.30
C CYS A 196 21.89 6.43 33.41
N LYS A 197 21.70 5.71 32.29
CA LYS A 197 21.54 4.24 32.22
C LYS A 197 20.34 3.72 33.04
N VAL A 198 19.28 4.53 33.12
CA VAL A 198 18.03 4.18 33.81
C VAL A 198 17.14 3.39 32.86
N SER A 199 16.66 2.23 33.29
CA SER A 199 15.77 1.37 32.49
C SER A 199 14.28 1.64 32.75
N GLU A 200 13.99 2.31 33.86
CA GLU A 200 12.67 2.61 34.40
C GLU A 200 12.14 3.93 33.81
N TYR A 201 11.12 3.83 32.97
CA TYR A 201 10.49 4.97 32.32
C TYR A 201 9.95 5.99 33.34
N ASP A 202 9.27 5.51 34.38
CA ASP A 202 8.61 6.36 35.39
C ASP A 202 9.64 7.19 36.18
N VAL A 203 10.82 6.64 36.44
CA VAL A 203 11.91 7.34 37.12
C VAL A 203 12.43 8.46 36.22
N ALA A 204 12.71 8.17 34.95
CA ALA A 204 13.16 9.17 33.99
C ALA A 204 12.13 10.29 33.78
N GLN A 205 10.84 9.94 33.76
CA GLN A 205 9.76 10.91 33.66
C GLN A 205 9.71 11.81 34.90
N LEU A 206 9.82 11.25 36.09
CA LEU A 206 9.78 12.00 37.35
C LEU A 206 10.89 13.05 37.46
N TYR A 207 12.15 12.67 37.17
CA TYR A 207 13.26 13.62 37.20
C TYR A 207 13.07 14.74 36.15
N LEU A 208 12.59 14.40 34.95
CA LEU A 208 12.33 15.42 33.95
C LEU A 208 11.16 16.34 34.33
N GLU A 209 10.09 15.82 34.93
CA GLU A 209 8.97 16.65 35.40
C GLU A 209 9.38 17.60 36.54
N GLN A 210 10.18 17.12 37.50
CA GLN A 210 10.68 17.93 38.62
C GLN A 210 11.58 19.09 38.16
N HIS A 211 12.35 18.88 37.09
CA HIS A 211 13.27 19.89 36.55
C HIS A 211 12.72 20.61 35.30
N GLY A 212 11.39 20.59 35.07
CA GLY A 212 10.78 21.35 33.98
C GLY A 212 11.24 20.91 32.58
N TYR A 213 11.64 19.65 32.44
CA TYR A 213 12.23 19.04 31.24
C TYR A 213 13.55 19.69 30.81
N GLU A 214 14.32 20.26 31.74
CA GLU A 214 15.73 20.58 31.52
C GLU A 214 16.58 19.31 31.67
N LEU A 215 17.18 18.87 30.56
CA LEU A 215 17.90 17.59 30.50
C LEU A 215 19.13 17.60 31.42
N ASP A 216 19.93 18.65 31.35
CA ASP A 216 21.20 18.71 32.07
C ASP A 216 20.99 18.78 33.58
N ALA A 217 20.02 19.60 34.02
CA ALA A 217 19.64 19.71 35.42
C ALA A 217 19.09 18.39 35.98
N ALA A 218 18.24 17.68 35.22
CA ALA A 218 17.73 16.37 35.62
C ALA A 218 18.86 15.33 35.74
N VAL A 219 19.80 15.32 34.80
CA VAL A 219 20.96 14.41 34.81
C VAL A 219 21.87 14.69 36.00
N GLU A 220 22.12 15.96 36.33
CA GLU A 220 22.92 16.37 37.49
C GLU A 220 22.25 15.93 38.80
N ALA A 221 20.96 16.18 38.96
CA ALA A 221 20.20 15.75 40.14
C ALA A 221 20.24 14.23 40.34
N TYR A 222 20.08 13.45 39.27
CA TYR A 222 20.22 12.00 39.34
C TYR A 222 21.63 11.56 39.75
N GLN A 223 22.67 12.19 39.20
CA GLN A 223 24.05 11.88 39.56
C GLN A 223 24.38 12.24 41.00
N ASP A 224 23.80 13.31 41.53
CA ASP A 224 23.98 13.73 42.91
C ASP A 224 23.28 12.79 43.88
N ASP A 225 22.10 12.29 43.55
CA ASP A 225 21.43 11.22 44.32
C ASP A 225 22.28 9.93 44.32
N GLU A 226 22.82 9.52 43.16
CA GLU A 226 23.72 8.36 43.07
C GLU A 226 25.02 8.55 43.86
N LYS A 227 25.57 9.78 43.92
CA LYS A 227 26.72 10.08 44.77
C LYS A 227 26.34 10.01 46.25
N TRP A 228 25.20 10.58 46.60
CA TRP A 228 24.71 10.57 47.97
C TRP A 228 24.47 9.14 48.47
N GLU A 229 23.83 8.28 47.68
CA GLU A 229 23.61 6.87 48.03
C GLU A 229 24.92 6.10 48.23
N ARG A 230 25.96 6.44 47.45
CA ARG A 230 27.28 5.81 47.55
C ARG A 230 28.02 6.21 48.82
N ASP A 231 27.90 7.48 49.22
CA ASP A 231 28.55 8.04 50.40
C ASP A 231 27.76 7.75 51.69
N HIS A 232 26.48 7.42 51.56
CA HIS A 232 25.58 7.01 52.65
C HIS A 232 25.10 5.57 52.43
N PRO A 233 26.03 4.57 52.43
CA PRO A 233 25.63 3.18 52.35
C PRO A 233 24.73 2.88 53.55
N LEU A 234 23.50 2.43 53.26
CA LEU A 234 22.54 2.04 54.27
C LEU A 234 23.22 1.05 55.23
N GLN A 235 23.26 1.40 56.51
CA GLN A 235 23.68 0.48 57.56
C GLN A 235 22.67 -0.68 57.54
N ASP A 236 23.04 -1.78 56.88
CA ASP A 236 22.29 -3.02 56.89
C ASP A 236 22.28 -3.52 58.35
N ASN A 237 21.23 -3.20 59.08
CA ASN A 237 20.91 -3.85 60.34
C ASN A 237 20.51 -5.29 60.03
N GLY A 238 21.55 -6.09 59.79
CA GLY A 238 21.61 -7.53 59.62
C GLY A 238 20.33 -8.23 59.21
N LYS A 239 20.20 -8.53 57.91
CA LYS A 239 19.83 -9.87 57.42
C LYS A 239 19.93 -9.97 55.90
N GLY A 240 20.96 -10.70 55.45
CA GLY A 240 20.92 -11.45 54.20
C GLY A 240 21.71 -10.81 53.05
N LYS A 241 22.86 -11.40 52.73
CA LYS A 241 23.58 -11.18 51.47
C LYS A 241 22.63 -11.41 50.29
N MET A 242 22.16 -10.33 49.68
CA MET A 242 21.54 -10.37 48.35
C MET A 242 22.45 -9.65 47.37
N SER A 243 22.84 -10.37 46.32
CA SER A 243 23.72 -9.89 45.24
C SER A 243 23.17 -8.59 44.65
N ALA A 244 24.04 -7.59 44.57
CA ALA A 244 23.82 -6.27 43.97
C ALA A 244 23.62 -6.35 42.44
N ARG A 245 22.48 -6.91 42.02
CA ARG A 245 22.08 -6.93 40.60
C ARG A 245 20.62 -6.51 40.38
N THR A 246 20.06 -5.74 41.31
CA THR A 246 18.69 -5.20 41.22
C THR A 246 18.69 -3.72 41.66
N VAL A 247 19.42 -2.87 40.93
CA VAL A 247 19.45 -1.40 41.14
C VAL A 247 18.24 -0.77 40.44
N GLY A 248 17.04 -1.17 40.85
CA GLY A 248 15.78 -0.68 40.25
C GLY A 248 14.54 -0.95 41.10
N LYS A 249 14.71 -1.37 42.36
CA LYS A 249 13.59 -1.68 43.26
C LYS A 249 13.85 -1.15 44.66
N ARG A 250 13.62 0.14 44.88
CA ARG A 250 13.14 0.61 46.19
C ARG A 250 11.91 1.49 46.01
N ARG A 251 10.90 1.12 46.78
CA ARG A 251 9.55 1.68 46.79
C ARG A 251 9.59 3.13 47.23
N TYR A 252 8.96 4.00 46.46
CA TYR A 252 8.51 5.30 46.94
C TYR A 252 7.53 5.07 48.09
N VAL A 253 7.90 5.50 49.29
CA VAL A 253 6.96 5.68 50.40
C VAL A 253 6.54 7.14 50.31
N GLY A 254 5.34 7.39 49.80
CA GLY A 254 4.78 8.74 49.72
C GLY A 254 4.74 9.38 51.09
N SER A 255 5.21 10.62 51.17
CA SER A 255 5.00 11.47 52.35
C SER A 255 3.73 12.28 52.16
N ALA A 256 2.97 12.34 53.25
CA ALA A 256 1.75 13.10 53.47
C ALA A 256 1.93 14.62 53.29
#